data_AF-A0A9P5V893-F1
#
_entry.id   AF-A0A9P5V893-F1
#
_cell.length_a   1.000
_cell.length_b   1.000
_cell.length_c   1.000
_cell.angle_alpha   90.00
_cell.angle_beta   90.00
_cell.angle_gamma   90.00
#
_symmetry.space_group_name_H-M   'P 1'
#
loop_
_entity.id
_entity.type
_entity.pdbx_description
1 polymer ?
#
loop_
_entity_poly.entity_id
_entity_poly.type
_entity_poly.pdbx_seq_one_letter_code
_entity_poly.pdbx_strand_id
1 'polypeptide(L)'
;MFAASRQLVARTIRTFSTSAASLDAAASTTATFTAAAPAVSATKTTLPRTYFVERTKSGQLPVYSEFKNAGSRPLTIIRKIQGNATALKTDLLVTYPNTEIRVNGRSNQVILKGLVMDDVRQWLTVKGF
;
A
#
# COMPACT_ATOMS: atom_id res chain seq x y z
N MET A 1 -19.75 -3.34 61.01
CA MET A 1 -18.47 -4.09 60.95
C MET A 1 -17.53 -3.30 60.04
N PHE A 2 -16.57 -2.57 60.62
CA PHE A 2 -15.56 -1.77 59.91
C PHE A 2 -14.22 -2.52 59.89
N ALA A 3 -13.59 -2.65 58.72
CA ALA A 3 -12.14 -2.82 58.48
C ALA A 3 -11.92 -2.97 56.97
N ALA A 4 -11.42 -1.96 56.25
CA ALA A 4 -10.00 -1.66 56.06
C ALA A 4 -9.24 -2.74 55.27
N SER A 5 -8.95 -2.47 53.99
CA SER A 5 -7.57 -2.48 53.52
C SER A 5 -7.44 -1.97 52.09
N ARG A 6 -6.80 -0.81 52.00
CA ARG A 6 -6.08 -0.33 50.82
C ARG A 6 -4.99 -1.33 50.47
N GLN A 7 -4.75 -1.56 49.18
CA GLN A 7 -3.38 -1.56 48.68
C GLN A 7 -3.34 -1.22 47.18
N LEU A 8 -2.80 -0.04 46.91
CA LEU A 8 -2.35 0.43 45.61
C LEU A 8 -1.04 -0.31 45.28
N VAL A 9 -0.96 -0.92 44.09
CA VAL A 9 0.31 -1.42 43.56
C VAL A 9 0.94 -0.33 42.70
N ALA A 10 2.15 0.07 43.07
CA ALA A 10 2.92 1.15 42.47
C ALA A 10 4.01 0.63 41.51
N ARG A 11 4.39 1.50 40.57
CA ARG A 11 5.71 1.64 39.89
C ARG A 11 6.13 0.51 38.95
N THR A 12 6.56 0.81 37.72
CA THR A 12 7.84 1.48 37.48
C THR A 12 7.91 2.11 36.09
N ILE A 13 8.39 3.35 36.04
CA ILE A 13 8.67 4.14 34.84
C ILE A 13 10.07 3.73 34.36
N ARG A 14 10.23 3.30 33.11
CA ARG A 14 11.56 3.09 32.52
C ARG A 14 12.08 4.41 31.97
N THR A 15 13.06 4.97 32.66
CA THR A 15 13.92 6.06 32.17
C THR A 15 15.01 5.45 31.30
N PHE A 16 15.09 5.87 30.03
CA PHE A 16 16.27 5.60 29.20
C PHE A 16 17.05 6.90 29.00
N SER A 17 18.35 6.73 29.18
CA SER A 17 19.40 7.73 29.36
C SER A 17 19.67 8.54 28.10
N THR A 18 19.70 9.86 28.29
CA THR A 18 20.34 10.83 27.40
C THR A 18 21.86 10.70 27.52
N SER A 19 22.56 10.39 26.44
CA SER A 19 24.01 10.60 26.35
C SER A 19 24.30 11.63 25.26
N ALA A 20 24.86 12.75 25.69
CA ALA A 20 25.36 13.85 24.89
C ALA A 20 26.84 13.61 24.56
N ALA A 21 27.21 13.73 23.27
CA ALA A 21 28.56 13.88 22.70
C ALA A 21 28.40 13.64 21.17
N SER A 22 28.84 14.46 20.23
CA SER A 22 29.84 15.53 20.24
C SER A 22 29.55 16.52 19.09
N LEU A 23 29.98 17.75 19.27
CA LEU A 23 29.96 18.84 18.30
C LEU A 23 31.39 18.98 17.76
N ASP A 24 31.65 18.76 16.47
CA ASP A 24 32.78 19.39 15.75
C ASP A 24 32.67 19.27 14.23
N ALA A 25 33.22 20.29 13.56
CA ALA A 25 33.63 20.40 12.15
C ALA A 25 32.51 20.42 11.09
N ALA A 26 32.07 21.58 10.58
CA ALA A 26 32.81 22.45 9.66
C ALA A 26 33.31 21.73 8.39
N ALA A 27 32.53 21.79 7.31
CA ALA A 27 33.02 22.01 5.95
C ALA A 27 31.83 22.10 4.99
N SER A 28 31.40 23.34 4.74
CA SER A 28 30.66 23.69 3.53
C SER A 28 31.52 23.30 2.33
N THR A 29 31.14 22.24 1.63
CA THR A 29 31.65 21.96 0.28
C THR A 29 30.46 21.94 -0.67
N THR A 30 30.34 23.04 -1.40
CA THR A 30 29.58 23.15 -2.63
C THR A 30 30.05 22.05 -3.59
N ALA A 31 29.18 21.08 -3.86
CA ALA A 31 29.32 20.18 -5.00
C ALA A 31 28.12 20.41 -5.93
N THR A 32 28.42 21.04 -7.05
CA THR A 32 27.59 21.19 -8.23
C THR A 32 27.15 19.82 -8.75
N PHE A 33 25.86 19.51 -8.61
CA PHE A 33 25.23 18.42 -9.35
C PHE A 33 24.69 18.97 -10.68
N THR A 34 25.57 19.14 -11.66
CA THR A 34 25.20 19.22 -13.07
C THR A 34 25.34 17.83 -13.66
N ALA A 35 24.21 17.14 -13.82
CA ALA A 35 24.12 15.97 -14.68
C ALA A 35 22.73 15.93 -15.28
N ALA A 36 22.58 16.66 -16.39
CA ALA A 36 21.47 16.51 -17.32
C ALA A 36 21.51 15.09 -17.89
N ALA A 37 20.71 14.20 -17.33
CA ALA A 37 20.42 12.90 -17.93
C ALA A 37 19.23 13.09 -18.89
N PRO A 38 19.35 12.75 -20.18
CA PRO A 38 18.20 12.77 -21.07
C PRO A 38 17.18 11.76 -20.54
N ALA A 39 15.97 12.25 -20.25
CA ALA A 39 14.81 11.44 -19.93
C ALA A 39 14.43 10.60 -21.14
N VAL A 40 15.13 9.48 -21.33
CA VAL A 40 14.66 8.38 -22.17
C VAL A 40 13.51 7.72 -21.42
N SER A 41 12.32 8.28 -21.59
CA SER A 41 11.06 7.62 -21.30
C SER A 41 11.05 6.29 -22.05
N ALA A 42 11.40 5.21 -21.34
CA ALA A 42 11.32 3.86 -21.86
C ALA A 42 9.85 3.59 -22.21
N THR A 43 9.52 3.75 -23.48
CA THR A 43 8.26 3.31 -24.07
C THR A 43 8.28 1.79 -24.07
N LYS A 44 7.92 1.18 -22.94
CA LYS A 44 7.56 -0.23 -22.89
C LYS A 44 6.36 -0.40 -23.82
N THR A 45 6.63 -0.80 -25.06
CA THR A 45 5.65 -1.25 -26.04
C THR A 45 5.00 -2.51 -25.48
N THR A 46 4.04 -2.30 -24.59
CA THR A 46 3.17 -3.32 -24.04
C THR A 46 2.12 -3.56 -25.10
N LEU A 47 1.98 -4.80 -25.57
CA LEU A 47 0.88 -5.24 -26.42
C LEU A 47 -0.44 -4.64 -25.90
N PRO A 48 -1.38 -4.25 -26.77
CA PRO A 48 -2.61 -3.60 -26.34
C PRO A 48 -3.41 -4.55 -25.46
N ARG A 49 -3.26 -4.41 -24.14
CA ARG A 49 -4.09 -5.11 -23.17
C ARG A 49 -5.40 -4.33 -23.05
N THR A 50 -6.52 -5.04 -22.99
CA THR A 50 -7.87 -4.45 -22.81
C THR A 50 -7.98 -3.58 -21.55
N TYR A 51 -7.10 -3.81 -20.57
CA TYR A 51 -7.00 -3.04 -19.34
C TYR A 51 -5.55 -2.90 -18.90
N PHE A 52 -5.22 -1.87 -18.14
CA PHE A 52 -3.89 -1.65 -17.58
C PHE A 52 -3.98 -1.10 -16.17
N VAL A 53 -3.19 -1.62 -15.23
CA VAL A 53 -3.16 -1.13 -13.85
C VAL A 53 -1.96 -0.22 -13.68
N GLU A 54 -2.20 1.08 -13.51
CA GLU A 54 -1.13 2.06 -13.40
C GLU A 54 -0.55 2.09 -11.98
N ARG A 55 0.78 1.97 -11.86
CA ARG A 55 1.48 2.14 -10.58
C ARG A 55 1.30 3.56 -10.04
N THR A 56 1.38 3.70 -8.73
CA THR A 56 1.39 5.01 -8.06
C THR A 56 2.65 5.80 -8.43
N LYS A 57 2.70 7.10 -8.09
CA LYS A 57 3.88 7.95 -8.32
C LYS A 57 5.15 7.37 -7.68
N SER A 58 5.00 6.67 -6.56
CA SER A 58 6.08 5.97 -5.85
C SER A 58 6.41 4.58 -6.44
N GLY A 59 5.80 4.19 -7.56
CA GLY A 59 6.04 2.90 -8.23
C GLY A 59 5.34 1.70 -7.60
N GLN A 60 4.48 1.89 -6.58
CA GLN A 60 3.75 0.80 -5.92
C GLN A 60 2.44 0.45 -6.65
N LEU A 61 2.04 -0.82 -6.57
CA LEU A 61 0.75 -1.28 -7.08
C LEU A 61 -0.41 -0.67 -6.28
N PRO A 62 -1.46 -0.16 -6.94
CA PRO A 62 -2.58 0.55 -6.30
C PRO A 62 -3.61 -0.41 -5.68
N VAL A 63 -3.16 -1.34 -4.83
CA VAL A 63 -3.99 -2.32 -4.13
C VAL A 63 -4.07 -1.95 -2.65
N TYR A 64 -5.28 -1.74 -2.15
CA TYR A 64 -5.53 -1.25 -0.80
C TYR A 64 -6.53 -2.13 -0.06
N SER A 65 -6.37 -2.28 1.25
CA SER A 65 -7.40 -2.84 2.14
C SER A 65 -8.32 -1.74 2.65
N GLU A 66 -9.63 -1.93 2.54
CA GLU A 66 -10.64 -1.05 3.14
C GLU A 66 -11.49 -1.85 4.12
N PHE A 67 -11.81 -1.26 5.26
CA PHE A 67 -12.70 -1.86 6.25
C PHE A 67 -14.01 -1.06 6.31
N LYS A 68 -15.13 -1.71 6.02
CA LYS A 68 -16.47 -1.14 6.14
C LYS A 68 -17.19 -1.71 7.36
N ASN A 69 -18.31 -1.08 7.73
CA ASN A 69 -19.17 -1.48 8.85
C ASN A 69 -18.38 -1.64 10.16
N ALA A 70 -17.69 -0.57 10.57
CA ALA A 70 -16.91 -0.53 11.81
C ALA A 70 -15.87 -1.67 11.93
N GLY A 71 -15.23 -2.05 10.82
CA GLY A 71 -14.18 -3.08 10.81
C GLY A 71 -14.67 -4.47 10.39
N SER A 72 -15.98 -4.75 10.48
CA SER A 72 -16.51 -6.09 10.26
C SER A 72 -16.49 -6.56 8.80
N ARG A 73 -16.36 -5.64 7.84
CA ARG A 73 -16.34 -5.97 6.41
C ARG A 73 -15.00 -5.57 5.77
N PRO A 74 -14.01 -6.48 5.77
CA PRO A 74 -12.79 -6.26 5.02
C PRO A 74 -13.01 -6.39 3.52
N LEU A 75 -12.43 -5.47 2.77
CA LEU A 75 -12.44 -5.40 1.32
C LEU A 75 -11.03 -5.14 0.81
N THR A 76 -10.72 -5.61 -0.39
CA THR A 76 -9.50 -5.30 -1.12
C THR A 76 -9.87 -4.56 -2.39
N ILE A 77 -9.28 -3.40 -2.65
CA ILE A 77 -9.64 -2.52 -3.75
C ILE A 77 -8.43 -2.27 -4.64
N ILE A 78 -8.60 -2.53 -5.93
CA ILE A 78 -7.64 -2.22 -6.99
C ILE A 78 -8.08 -0.90 -7.64
N ARG A 79 -7.18 0.09 -7.63
CA ARG A 79 -7.40 1.44 -8.19
C ARG A 79 -6.55 1.67 -9.43
N LYS A 80 -6.69 2.86 -10.04
CA LYS A 80 -5.92 3.31 -11.21
C LYS A 80 -5.94 2.33 -12.39
N ILE A 81 -7.11 1.74 -12.65
CA ILE A 81 -7.31 0.86 -13.80
C ILE A 81 -7.65 1.74 -15.01
N GLN A 82 -6.83 1.61 -16.05
CA GLN A 82 -7.06 2.18 -17.37
C GLN A 82 -7.73 1.13 -18.26
N GLY A 83 -8.72 1.54 -19.07
CA GLY A 83 -9.46 0.62 -19.93
C GLY A 83 -10.55 -0.17 -19.20
N ASN A 84 -10.77 -1.42 -19.61
CA ASN A 84 -11.95 -2.20 -19.20
C ASN A 84 -11.75 -2.94 -17.86
N ALA A 85 -12.26 -2.37 -16.77
CA ALA A 85 -12.21 -2.98 -15.43
C ALA A 85 -12.99 -4.31 -15.32
N THR A 86 -14.01 -4.53 -16.16
CA THR A 86 -14.76 -5.80 -16.18
C THR A 86 -13.91 -6.95 -16.70
N ALA A 87 -13.04 -6.70 -17.68
CA ALA A 87 -12.09 -7.70 -18.16
C ALA A 87 -11.09 -8.11 -17.06
N LEU A 88 -10.59 -7.14 -16.27
CA LEU A 88 -9.76 -7.44 -15.10
C LEU A 88 -10.52 -8.29 -14.06
N LYS A 89 -11.81 -7.98 -13.81
CA LYS A 89 -12.65 -8.80 -12.92
C LYS A 89 -12.73 -10.25 -13.41
N THR A 90 -12.95 -10.48 -14.69
CA THR A 90 -13.05 -11.84 -15.25
C THR A 90 -11.77 -12.63 -15.02
N ASP A 91 -10.61 -12.02 -15.28
CA ASP A 91 -9.30 -12.65 -15.06
C ASP A 91 -9.04 -12.96 -13.57
N LEU A 92 -9.46 -12.06 -12.68
CA LEU A 92 -9.37 -12.29 -11.24
C LEU A 92 -10.33 -13.38 -10.77
N LEU A 93 -11.51 -13.51 -11.37
CA LEU A 93 -12.48 -14.56 -11.02
C LEU A 93 -11.95 -15.96 -11.38
N VAL A 94 -11.17 -16.08 -12.46
CA VAL A 94 -10.47 -17.32 -12.83
C VAL A 94 -9.44 -17.72 -11.76
N THR A 95 -8.74 -16.72 -11.19
CA THR A 95 -7.71 -16.98 -10.17
C THR A 95 -8.32 -17.20 -8.78
N TYR A 96 -9.38 -16.46 -8.45
CA TYR A 96 -10.02 -16.42 -7.14
C TYR A 96 -11.53 -16.71 -7.25
N PRO A 97 -11.93 -17.94 -7.62
CA PRO A 97 -13.33 -18.26 -7.90
C PRO A 97 -14.24 -18.15 -6.67
N ASN A 98 -13.68 -18.36 -5.47
CA ASN A 98 -14.42 -18.30 -4.20
C ASN A 98 -14.59 -16.87 -3.66
N THR A 99 -14.01 -15.87 -4.33
CA THR A 99 -14.05 -14.47 -3.86
C THR A 99 -15.14 -13.70 -4.59
N GLU A 100 -15.96 -12.95 -3.84
CA GLU A 100 -16.94 -12.04 -4.44
C GLU A 100 -16.21 -10.81 -5.00
N ILE A 101 -16.26 -10.64 -6.33
CA ILE A 101 -15.60 -9.54 -7.05
C ILE A 101 -16.63 -8.64 -7.73
N ARG A 102 -16.57 -7.35 -7.42
CA ARG A 102 -17.44 -6.30 -7.96
C ARG A 102 -16.62 -5.23 -8.67
N VAL A 103 -17.20 -4.62 -9.70
CA VAL A 103 -16.63 -3.47 -10.42
C VAL A 103 -17.44 -2.24 -10.08
N ASN A 104 -16.77 -1.16 -9.72
CA ASN A 104 -17.38 0.17 -9.65
C ASN A 104 -17.15 0.89 -10.98
N GLY A 105 -18.16 0.91 -11.85
CA GLY A 105 -18.07 1.53 -13.18
C GLY A 105 -17.87 3.04 -13.16
N ARG A 106 -18.27 3.74 -12.09
CA ARG A 106 -18.07 5.20 -11.98
C ARG A 106 -16.60 5.56 -11.79
N SER A 107 -15.88 4.78 -11.00
CA SER A 107 -14.48 5.07 -10.64
C SER A 107 -13.48 4.12 -11.28
N ASN A 108 -13.94 3.16 -12.08
CA ASN A 108 -13.15 2.08 -12.68
C ASN A 108 -12.24 1.40 -11.65
N GLN A 109 -12.85 0.96 -10.55
CA GLN A 109 -12.17 0.22 -9.47
C GLN A 109 -12.73 -1.19 -9.37
N VAL A 110 -11.87 -2.16 -9.07
CA VAL A 110 -12.29 -3.53 -8.76
C VAL A 110 -12.23 -3.73 -7.26
N ILE A 111 -13.32 -4.25 -6.68
CA ILE A 111 -13.50 -4.47 -5.26
C ILE A 111 -13.65 -5.97 -5.05
N LEU A 112 -12.75 -6.55 -4.28
CA LEU A 112 -12.76 -7.94 -3.83
C LEU A 112 -13.20 -7.98 -2.37
N LYS A 113 -14.01 -8.97 -2.01
CA LYS A 113 -14.38 -9.22 -0.62
C LYS A 113 -13.27 -9.97 0.11
N GLY A 114 -12.90 -9.51 1.31
CA GLY A 114 -11.86 -10.13 2.14
C GLY A 114 -10.52 -9.39 2.15
N LEU A 115 -9.61 -9.86 3.01
CA LEU A 115 -8.23 -9.38 3.16
C LEU A 115 -7.29 -10.22 2.29
N VAL A 116 -7.32 -9.99 0.98
CA VAL A 116 -6.50 -10.70 -0.02
C VAL A 116 -5.51 -9.75 -0.71
N MET A 117 -5.08 -8.72 0.00
CA MET A 117 -4.24 -7.64 -0.55
C MET A 117 -2.91 -8.17 -1.10
N ASP A 118 -2.23 -9.02 -0.35
CA ASP A 118 -0.89 -9.50 -0.69
C ASP A 118 -0.93 -10.46 -1.88
N ASP A 119 -1.91 -11.37 -1.92
CA ASP A 119 -2.12 -12.28 -3.04
C ASP A 119 -2.44 -11.53 -4.33
N VAL A 120 -3.31 -10.52 -4.25
CA VAL A 120 -3.65 -9.67 -5.40
C VAL A 120 -2.45 -8.85 -5.87
N ARG A 121 -1.64 -8.32 -4.95
CA ARG A 121 -0.40 -7.61 -5.28
C ARG A 121 0.59 -8.53 -5.99
N GLN A 122 0.76 -9.75 -5.49
CA GLN A 122 1.64 -10.75 -6.09
C GLN A 122 1.16 -11.12 -7.50
N TRP A 123 -0.14 -11.36 -7.66
CA TRP A 123 -0.74 -11.67 -8.96
C TRP A 123 -0.53 -10.56 -10.00
N LEU A 124 -0.73 -9.30 -9.61
CA LEU A 124 -0.49 -8.15 -10.49
C LEU A 124 0.99 -8.00 -10.86
N THR A 125 1.89 -8.32 -9.93
CA THR A 125 3.33 -8.30 -10.16
C THR A 125 3.74 -9.37 -11.17
N VAL A 126 3.24 -10.60 -11.02
CA VAL A 126 3.46 -11.70 -11.96
C VAL A 126 2.90 -11.39 -13.35
N LYS A 127 1.77 -10.69 -13.42
CA LYS A 127 1.18 -10.21 -14.69
C LYS A 127 1.96 -9.08 -15.36
N GLY A 128 2.92 -8.46 -14.66
CA GLY A 128 3.82 -7.45 -15.19
C GLY A 128 3.33 -6.00 -15.12
N PHE A 129 2.40 -5.70 -14.20
CA PHE A 129 1.90 -4.33 -13.96
C PHE A 129 2.80 -3.52 -13.01
#